data_AF-A0A521G5G9-F1
#
_entry.id   AF-A0A521G5G9-F1
#
_cell.length_a   1.000
_cell.length_b   1.000
_cell.length_c   1.000
_cell.angle_alpha   90.00
_cell.angle_beta   90.00
_cell.angle_gamma   90.00
#
_symmetry.space_group_name_H-M   'P 1'
#
loop_
_entity.id
_entity.type
_entity.pdbx_description
1 polymer ?
#
loop_
_entity_poly.entity_id
_entity_poly.type
_entity_poly.pdbx_seq_one_letter_code
_entity_poly.pdbx_strand_id
1 'polypeptide(L)'
;MLNRIVLIALFLLLTVAPGMTAEFLLFYSNDVHGETEPCGCKSRQLGGLSRAASQISRFAELEKLPWLFLDGGGLLFKQSSLPSGQEEQERITAAGIAEAMQSMNCRAVGLEAHDLAGGVELLKKMQKEQKLTWLSMNLVDAKKKQLVFNPWLLPETAGLQVAVLGLTGGQMVLDSAPDKTGYTVLPWKETLPKALEQVKGKAEMIILLSSYPYEVNKEIAEAYPAVHLLLASGPAAAATYPFMVGDTLFAQTGARGKTLGMMRISWTEAEKWEESDLSKIRLEQNRLDQITLQISRLEQQPEGKSLVKDDIGYQKLLTEKKEAERKIKTLQDKKQPDGENFCRFSNQFIALESSLPEDPKVREIMMQTKQKVNNLNQERSATENSAALLKTLVGWQKCGECHAEQMAFWQKTRHAQSVRTLEGKNQQFNQDCLVCHVTLPTRDLATVKADKLLDHLPDQLKNVGCENCHGPAAGHAASPAQVSVPMPKPDEQTCKSCHTPEHDDHFVFADKAAKIRCPKR
;
A
#
# COMPACT_ATOMS: atom_id res chain seq x y z
N MET A 1 38.07 -80.50 -10.43
CA MET A 1 37.35 -79.83 -11.53
C MET A 1 36.11 -79.20 -10.92
N LEU A 2 36.19 -77.91 -10.58
CA LEU A 2 35.55 -76.77 -11.30
C LEU A 2 34.01 -76.86 -11.27
N ASN A 3 33.21 -75.86 -10.88
CA ASN A 3 33.49 -74.43 -10.76
C ASN A 3 32.43 -73.74 -9.88
N ARG A 4 32.84 -72.65 -9.23
CA ARG A 4 32.00 -71.67 -8.53
C ARG A 4 31.14 -70.86 -9.51
N ILE A 5 29.93 -70.46 -9.13
CA ILE A 5 29.23 -69.31 -9.72
C ILE A 5 28.91 -68.33 -8.60
N VAL A 6 29.49 -67.14 -8.75
CA VAL A 6 29.39 -65.96 -7.89
C VAL A 6 28.14 -65.18 -8.32
N LEU A 7 27.21 -64.90 -7.40
CA LEU A 7 26.19 -63.88 -7.61
C LEU A 7 26.83 -62.50 -7.42
N ILE A 8 27.04 -61.79 -8.52
CA ILE A 8 27.43 -60.37 -8.51
C ILE A 8 26.15 -59.54 -8.41
N ALA A 9 26.03 -58.80 -7.31
CA ALA A 9 25.00 -57.77 -7.15
C ALA A 9 25.25 -56.65 -8.16
N LEU A 10 24.31 -56.46 -9.08
CA LEU A 10 24.32 -55.37 -10.04
C LEU A 10 23.90 -54.09 -9.31
N PHE A 11 24.87 -53.31 -8.83
CA PHE A 11 24.66 -51.92 -8.46
C PHE A 11 24.29 -51.16 -9.75
N LEU A 12 23.00 -50.90 -9.96
CA LEU A 12 22.59 -49.87 -10.90
C LEU A 12 23.10 -48.53 -10.34
N LEU A 13 24.20 -48.05 -10.90
CA LEU A 13 24.52 -46.63 -10.91
C LEU A 13 23.34 -45.93 -11.58
N LEU A 14 22.44 -45.37 -10.75
CA LEU A 14 21.56 -44.28 -11.15
C LEU A 14 22.46 -43.18 -11.71
N THR A 15 22.49 -43.07 -13.03
CA THR A 15 22.96 -41.87 -13.70
C THR A 15 22.10 -40.72 -13.18
N VAL A 16 22.70 -39.84 -12.39
CA VAL A 16 22.11 -38.57 -11.95
C VAL A 16 21.61 -37.85 -13.19
N ALA A 17 20.29 -37.61 -13.23
CA ALA A 17 19.66 -36.84 -14.30
C ALA A 17 20.29 -35.43 -14.35
N PRO A 18 20.33 -34.76 -15.53
CA PRO A 18 20.80 -33.37 -15.61
C PRO A 18 19.98 -32.48 -14.66
N GLY A 19 20.66 -31.58 -13.94
CA GLY A 19 20.17 -30.86 -12.76
C GLY A 19 18.75 -30.32 -12.87
N MET A 20 17.95 -30.55 -11.83
CA MET A 20 16.56 -30.08 -11.78
C MET A 20 16.53 -28.56 -11.82
N THR A 21 15.87 -28.01 -12.84
CA THR A 21 15.53 -26.59 -12.91
C THR A 21 14.06 -26.43 -12.55
N ALA A 22 13.75 -25.66 -11.51
CA ALA A 22 12.39 -25.37 -11.09
C ALA A 22 11.96 -24.00 -11.65
N GLU A 23 10.96 -24.01 -12.54
CA GLU A 23 10.37 -22.78 -13.09
C GLU A 23 9.01 -22.48 -12.45
N PHE A 24 8.83 -21.28 -11.92
CA PHE A 24 7.56 -20.82 -11.34
C PHE A 24 7.39 -19.30 -11.42
N LEU A 25 6.15 -18.84 -11.21
CA LEU A 25 5.83 -17.42 -11.04
C LEU A 25 5.73 -17.06 -9.56
N LEU A 26 6.44 -16.03 -9.14
CA LEU A 26 6.21 -15.35 -7.88
C LEU A 26 5.40 -14.08 -8.15
N PHE A 27 4.14 -14.09 -7.73
CA PHE A 27 3.38 -12.86 -7.58
C PHE A 27 3.70 -12.25 -6.22
N TYR A 28 3.83 -10.93 -6.17
CA TYR A 28 4.08 -10.24 -4.92
C TYR A 28 3.48 -8.84 -4.88
N SER A 29 3.10 -8.41 -3.67
CA SER A 29 2.61 -7.07 -3.34
C SER A 29 3.18 -6.61 -2.00
N ASN A 30 3.02 -5.34 -1.67
CA ASN A 30 3.33 -4.73 -0.38
C ASN A 30 2.56 -3.41 -0.25
N ASP A 31 2.48 -2.88 0.96
CA ASP A 31 2.03 -1.52 1.26
C ASP A 31 0.65 -1.19 0.66
N VAL A 32 -0.27 -2.17 0.61
CA VAL A 32 -1.65 -1.97 0.13
C VAL A 32 -2.38 -0.93 0.99
N HIS A 33 -2.04 -0.84 2.27
CA HIS A 33 -2.47 0.19 3.22
C HIS A 33 -3.99 0.37 3.33
N GLY A 34 -4.74 -0.73 3.33
CA GLY A 34 -6.21 -0.64 3.45
C GLY A 34 -6.92 -0.19 2.18
N GLU A 35 -6.20 -0.02 1.06
CA GLU A 35 -6.78 0.47 -0.18
C GLU A 35 -7.50 -0.65 -0.91
N THR A 36 -8.82 -0.53 -1.00
CA THR A 36 -9.69 -1.53 -1.66
C THR A 36 -10.06 -1.15 -3.10
N GLU A 37 -9.87 0.12 -3.47
CA GLU A 37 -10.32 0.71 -4.72
C GLU A 37 -9.20 1.43 -5.47
N PRO A 38 -9.37 1.71 -6.76
CA PRO A 38 -8.44 2.58 -7.47
C PRO A 38 -8.28 3.93 -6.79
N CYS A 39 -7.06 4.44 -6.82
CA CYS A 39 -6.74 5.81 -6.44
C CYS A 39 -7.62 6.80 -7.20
N GLY A 40 -8.03 7.88 -6.53
CA GLY A 40 -8.97 8.87 -7.04
C GLY A 40 -8.54 9.65 -8.30
N CYS A 41 -7.30 9.46 -8.79
CA CYS A 41 -6.70 10.23 -9.88
C CYS A 41 -7.52 10.08 -11.18
N LYS A 42 -7.96 11.18 -11.80
CA LYS A 42 -8.81 11.12 -13.01
C LYS A 42 -8.08 10.64 -14.27
N SER A 43 -6.79 10.93 -14.40
CA SER A 43 -6.01 10.60 -15.59
C SER A 43 -5.56 9.14 -15.63
N ARG A 44 -5.42 8.50 -14.47
CA ARG A 44 -4.98 7.11 -14.35
C ARG A 44 -5.38 6.54 -12.99
N GLN A 45 -6.62 6.07 -12.89
CA GLN A 45 -7.11 5.34 -11.72
C GLN A 45 -6.37 3.99 -11.65
N LEU A 46 -5.51 3.85 -10.63
CA LEU A 46 -4.71 2.65 -10.38
C LEU A 46 -5.12 2.01 -9.07
N GLY A 47 -5.25 0.68 -9.06
CA GLY A 47 -5.42 -0.14 -7.88
C GLY A 47 -6.65 -1.05 -7.91
N GLY A 48 -6.90 -1.69 -6.77
CA GLY A 48 -8.02 -2.60 -6.55
C GLY A 48 -7.60 -4.07 -6.55
N LEU A 49 -7.91 -4.75 -5.44
CA LEU A 49 -7.61 -6.17 -5.22
C LEU A 49 -8.29 -7.08 -6.25
N SER A 50 -9.50 -6.71 -6.71
CA SER A 50 -10.23 -7.43 -7.75
C SER A 50 -9.46 -7.49 -9.08
N ARG A 51 -8.76 -6.41 -9.45
CA ARG A 51 -7.92 -6.38 -10.65
C ARG A 51 -6.65 -7.19 -10.45
N ALA A 52 -6.01 -7.05 -9.29
CA ALA A 52 -4.83 -7.86 -8.95
C ALA A 52 -5.15 -9.35 -9.08
N ALA A 53 -6.27 -9.79 -8.50
CA ALA A 53 -6.75 -11.16 -8.61
C ALA A 53 -6.95 -11.63 -10.05
N SER A 54 -7.61 -10.80 -10.89
CA SER A 54 -7.81 -11.11 -12.31
C SER A 54 -6.48 -11.25 -13.06
N GLN A 55 -5.49 -10.39 -12.77
CA GLN A 55 -4.18 -10.48 -13.40
C GLN A 55 -3.42 -11.74 -12.94
N ILE A 56 -3.45 -12.09 -11.66
CA ILE A 56 -2.86 -13.36 -11.17
C ILE A 56 -3.45 -14.54 -11.93
N SER A 57 -4.78 -14.66 -11.99
CA SER A 57 -5.43 -15.77 -12.70
C SER A 57 -5.09 -15.79 -14.19
N ARG A 58 -5.13 -14.63 -14.85
CA ARG A 58 -4.78 -14.49 -16.27
C ARG A 58 -3.35 -14.94 -16.55
N PHE A 59 -2.36 -14.47 -15.79
CA PHE A 59 -0.96 -14.82 -16.04
C PHE A 59 -0.65 -16.26 -15.64
N ALA A 60 -1.27 -16.77 -14.57
CA ALA A 60 -1.19 -18.19 -14.24
C ALA A 60 -1.69 -19.09 -15.40
N GLU A 61 -2.78 -18.70 -16.05
CA GLU A 61 -3.33 -19.43 -17.22
C GLU A 61 -2.47 -19.29 -18.48
N LEU A 62 -1.95 -18.09 -18.74
CA LEU A 62 -1.13 -17.80 -19.92
C LEU A 62 0.23 -18.50 -19.86
N GLU A 63 0.94 -18.40 -18.75
CA GLU A 63 2.29 -18.95 -18.59
C GLU A 63 2.27 -20.46 -18.32
N LYS A 64 1.17 -20.99 -17.74
CA LYS A 64 1.01 -22.40 -17.37
C LYS A 64 2.12 -22.92 -16.45
N LEU A 65 2.68 -22.04 -15.63
CA LEU A 65 3.67 -22.37 -14.61
C LEU A 65 3.01 -22.48 -13.23
N PRO A 66 3.56 -23.30 -12.31
CA PRO A 66 3.26 -23.20 -10.90
C PRO A 66 3.49 -21.78 -10.41
N TRP A 67 2.74 -21.34 -9.40
CA TRP A 67 2.87 -19.98 -8.90
C TRP A 67 2.67 -19.90 -7.38
N LEU A 68 3.29 -18.88 -6.81
CA LEU A 68 3.20 -18.52 -5.40
C LEU A 68 2.85 -17.04 -5.30
N PHE A 69 1.93 -16.68 -4.39
CA PHE A 69 1.58 -15.29 -4.11
C PHE A 69 1.92 -14.92 -2.67
N LEU A 70 2.73 -13.89 -2.47
CA LEU A 70 3.18 -13.39 -1.16
C LEU A 70 2.93 -11.88 -1.04
N ASP A 71 2.69 -11.40 0.18
CA ASP A 71 2.62 -9.96 0.46
C ASP A 71 3.68 -9.56 1.50
N GLY A 72 4.41 -8.48 1.24
CA GLY A 72 5.51 -8.01 2.09
C GLY A 72 5.08 -7.39 3.43
N GLY A 73 3.79 -7.12 3.64
CA GLY A 73 3.26 -6.38 4.78
C GLY A 73 2.80 -4.97 4.40
N GLY A 74 2.21 -4.27 5.38
CA GLY A 74 1.54 -2.99 5.13
C GLY A 74 0.21 -3.19 4.41
N LEU A 75 -0.52 -4.26 4.71
CA LEU A 75 -1.71 -4.69 3.98
C LEU A 75 -2.98 -3.96 4.43
N LEU A 76 -3.20 -3.85 5.75
CA LEU A 76 -4.56 -3.67 6.29
C LEU A 76 -5.02 -2.22 6.48
N PHE A 77 -4.14 -1.32 6.93
CA PHE A 77 -4.54 -0.01 7.41
C PHE A 77 -3.73 1.12 6.80
N LYS A 78 -4.37 2.27 6.62
CA LYS A 78 -3.76 3.50 6.07
C LYS A 78 -2.78 4.17 7.03
N GLN A 79 -2.91 3.90 8.33
CA GLN A 79 -2.16 4.53 9.41
C GLN A 79 -1.77 3.49 10.46
N SER A 80 -0.74 3.78 11.25
CA SER A 80 -0.27 2.91 12.36
C SER A 80 -1.13 2.98 13.61
N SER A 81 -2.20 3.77 13.60
CA SER A 81 -3.26 3.80 14.61
C SER A 81 -4.62 3.96 13.93
N LEU A 82 -5.66 3.37 14.53
CA LEU A 82 -7.02 3.53 14.01
C LEU A 82 -7.55 4.93 14.32
N PRO A 83 -8.11 5.65 13.33
CA PRO A 83 -8.74 6.94 13.58
C PRO A 83 -9.91 6.81 14.57
N SER A 84 -9.99 7.73 15.52
CA SER A 84 -11.06 7.73 16.52
C SER A 84 -12.43 7.88 15.87
N GLY A 85 -13.39 7.05 16.28
CA GLY A 85 -14.75 7.03 15.73
C GLY A 85 -14.90 6.23 14.43
N GLN A 86 -13.81 5.63 13.92
CA GLN A 86 -13.84 4.81 12.70
C GLN A 86 -13.30 3.39 12.92
N GLU A 87 -12.99 3.04 14.15
CA GLU A 87 -12.32 1.79 14.49
C GLU A 87 -13.07 0.57 13.94
N GLU A 88 -14.41 0.56 14.05
CA GLU A 88 -15.23 -0.55 13.54
C GLU A 88 -15.28 -0.58 12.00
N GLN A 89 -15.36 0.58 11.34
CA GLN A 89 -15.31 0.66 9.87
C GLN A 89 -13.97 0.14 9.33
N GLU A 90 -12.87 0.56 9.94
CA GLU A 90 -11.53 0.11 9.54
C GLU A 90 -11.37 -1.40 9.77
N ARG A 91 -11.90 -1.94 10.87
CA ARG A 91 -11.91 -3.38 11.14
C ARG A 91 -12.72 -4.17 10.10
N ILE A 92 -13.88 -3.66 9.68
CA ILE A 92 -14.70 -4.28 8.62
C ILE A 92 -13.92 -4.29 7.30
N THR A 93 -13.33 -3.15 6.93
CA THR A 93 -12.53 -3.02 5.70
C THR A 93 -11.35 -3.99 5.71
N ALA A 94 -10.59 -4.03 6.81
CA ALA A 94 -9.44 -4.92 6.97
C ALA A 94 -9.84 -6.41 6.90
N ALA A 95 -11.00 -6.79 7.45
CA ALA A 95 -11.51 -8.16 7.33
C ALA A 95 -11.87 -8.52 5.88
N GLY A 96 -12.46 -7.58 5.13
CA GLY A 96 -12.74 -7.74 3.71
C GLY A 96 -11.46 -7.89 2.87
N ILE A 97 -10.42 -7.11 3.17
CA ILE A 97 -9.10 -7.25 2.54
C ILE A 97 -8.51 -8.63 2.83
N ALA A 98 -8.54 -9.08 4.09
CA ALA A 98 -8.02 -10.40 4.44
C ALA A 98 -8.77 -11.53 3.72
N GLU A 99 -10.09 -11.42 3.57
CA GLU A 99 -10.92 -12.36 2.81
C GLU A 99 -10.57 -12.35 1.30
N ALA A 100 -10.34 -11.17 0.72
CA ALA A 100 -9.89 -11.03 -0.66
C ALA A 100 -8.52 -11.69 -0.88
N MET A 101 -7.55 -11.44 0.00
CA MET A 101 -6.21 -12.03 -0.08
C MET A 101 -6.25 -13.56 0.05
N GLN A 102 -7.11 -14.10 0.92
CA GLN A 102 -7.36 -15.54 0.97
C GLN A 102 -7.95 -16.06 -0.34
N SER A 103 -8.92 -15.35 -0.92
CA SER A 103 -9.54 -15.75 -2.20
C SER A 103 -8.55 -15.70 -3.37
N MET A 104 -7.52 -14.87 -3.29
CA MET A 104 -6.40 -14.78 -4.23
C MET A 104 -5.33 -15.87 -4.01
N ASN A 105 -5.54 -16.77 -3.03
CA ASN A 105 -4.56 -17.75 -2.56
C ASN A 105 -3.22 -17.10 -2.14
N CYS A 106 -3.27 -15.92 -1.51
CA CYS A 106 -2.08 -15.36 -0.86
C CYS A 106 -1.58 -16.31 0.22
N ARG A 107 -0.35 -16.78 0.08
CA ARG A 107 0.17 -17.88 0.91
C ARG A 107 0.66 -17.39 2.27
N ALA A 108 1.24 -16.20 2.31
CA ALA A 108 1.72 -15.56 3.52
C ALA A 108 1.82 -14.04 3.34
N VAL A 109 1.63 -13.33 4.45
CA VAL A 109 1.76 -11.88 4.55
C VAL A 109 2.77 -11.55 5.64
N GLY A 110 3.77 -10.73 5.30
CA GLY A 110 4.67 -10.11 6.28
C GLY A 110 3.92 -9.11 7.16
N LEU A 111 4.53 -8.67 8.27
CA LEU A 111 3.90 -7.70 9.16
C LEU A 111 4.66 -6.38 9.19
N GLU A 112 3.90 -5.28 9.19
CA GLU A 112 4.36 -3.92 9.42
C GLU A 112 3.58 -3.25 10.59
N ALA A 113 4.06 -2.11 11.06
CA ALA A 113 3.38 -1.24 12.01
C ALA A 113 1.94 -0.88 11.59
N HIS A 114 1.68 -0.66 10.31
CA HIS A 114 0.33 -0.37 9.79
C HIS A 114 -0.62 -1.53 10.08
N ASP A 115 -0.24 -2.78 9.81
CA ASP A 115 -1.08 -3.96 10.08
C ASP A 115 -1.43 -4.13 11.56
N LEU A 116 -0.54 -3.69 12.44
CA LEU A 116 -0.68 -3.78 13.89
C LEU A 116 -1.61 -2.70 14.48
N ALA A 117 -2.06 -1.72 13.69
CA ALA A 117 -2.93 -0.62 14.15
C ALA A 117 -4.22 -1.11 14.80
N GLY A 118 -4.82 -2.18 14.26
CA GLY A 118 -6.03 -2.81 14.80
C GLY A 118 -5.81 -3.69 16.04
N GLY A 119 -4.56 -3.88 16.45
CA GLY A 119 -4.15 -4.74 17.55
C GLY A 119 -3.98 -6.21 17.15
N VAL A 120 -3.11 -6.91 17.88
CA VAL A 120 -2.75 -8.33 17.60
C VAL A 120 -3.95 -9.28 17.64
N GLU A 121 -4.92 -9.04 18.51
CA GLU A 121 -6.10 -9.92 18.61
C GLU A 121 -6.97 -9.88 17.35
N LEU A 122 -7.01 -8.74 16.64
CA LEU A 122 -7.68 -8.66 15.34
C LEU A 122 -6.98 -9.54 14.30
N LEU A 123 -5.65 -9.48 14.23
CA LEU A 123 -4.86 -10.31 13.31
C LEU A 123 -5.01 -11.81 13.61
N LYS A 124 -5.04 -12.21 14.90
CA LYS A 124 -5.33 -13.59 15.31
C LYS A 124 -6.73 -14.03 14.90
N LYS A 125 -7.74 -13.17 15.07
CA LYS A 125 -9.10 -13.41 14.59
C LYS A 125 -9.09 -13.62 13.07
N MET A 126 -8.37 -12.77 12.33
CA MET A 126 -8.25 -12.87 10.88
C MET A 126 -7.60 -14.18 10.42
N GLN A 127 -6.52 -14.60 11.09
CA GLN A 127 -5.87 -15.86 10.80
C GLN A 127 -6.81 -17.06 11.03
N LYS A 128 -7.71 -16.98 12.01
CA LYS A 128 -8.68 -18.04 12.31
C LYS A 128 -9.86 -18.05 11.34
N GLU A 129 -10.44 -16.89 11.06
CA GLU A 129 -11.68 -16.76 10.30
C GLU A 129 -11.43 -16.69 8.78
N GLN A 130 -10.55 -15.79 8.34
CA GLN A 130 -10.19 -15.60 6.93
C GLN A 130 -9.02 -16.49 6.50
N LYS A 131 -8.41 -17.28 7.39
CA LYS A 131 -7.30 -18.21 7.09
C LYS A 131 -6.07 -17.55 6.44
N LEU A 132 -5.90 -16.24 6.62
CA LEU A 132 -4.74 -15.51 6.14
C LEU A 132 -3.55 -15.77 7.07
N THR A 133 -2.40 -16.16 6.50
CA THR A 133 -1.22 -16.53 7.29
C THR A 133 -0.31 -15.32 7.48
N TRP A 134 -0.19 -14.86 8.72
CA TRP A 134 0.77 -13.82 9.10
C TRP A 134 2.12 -14.43 9.46
N LEU A 135 3.21 -13.81 9.03
CA LEU A 135 4.56 -14.22 9.39
C LEU A 135 5.30 -13.12 10.14
N SER A 136 5.84 -13.46 11.31
CA SER A 136 6.80 -12.63 12.02
C SER A 136 7.60 -13.46 13.02
N MET A 137 8.92 -13.47 12.84
CA MET A 137 9.86 -14.18 13.70
C MET A 137 10.28 -13.38 14.93
N ASN A 138 9.90 -12.10 15.02
CA ASN A 138 10.34 -11.20 16.07
C ASN A 138 9.20 -10.48 16.80
N LEU A 139 7.94 -10.74 16.46
CA LEU A 139 6.79 -10.25 17.22
C LEU A 139 6.44 -11.21 18.37
N VAL A 140 6.67 -10.78 19.62
CA VAL A 140 6.38 -11.57 20.83
C VAL A 140 5.29 -10.95 21.68
N ASP A 141 4.45 -11.80 22.28
CA ASP A 141 3.46 -11.38 23.27
C ASP A 141 4.18 -10.83 24.51
N ALA A 142 3.84 -9.61 24.93
CA ALA A 142 4.56 -8.90 25.99
C ALA A 142 4.47 -9.63 27.34
N LYS A 143 3.39 -10.37 27.60
CA LYS A 143 3.16 -11.11 28.85
C LYS A 143 3.69 -12.53 28.78
N LYS A 144 3.36 -13.26 27.72
CA LYS A 144 3.71 -14.69 27.56
C LYS A 144 5.16 -14.90 27.13
N LYS A 145 5.81 -13.88 26.55
CA LYS A 145 7.16 -13.96 25.98
C LYS A 145 7.30 -15.04 24.90
N GLN A 146 6.21 -15.33 24.18
CA GLN A 146 6.14 -16.28 23.08
C GLN A 146 5.84 -15.55 21.78
N LEU A 147 6.25 -16.14 20.65
CA LEU A 147 5.91 -15.62 19.33
C LEU A 147 4.39 -15.53 19.17
N VAL A 148 3.93 -14.41 18.61
CA VAL A 148 2.52 -14.16 18.34
C VAL A 148 2.05 -14.96 17.11
N PHE A 149 2.89 -14.99 16.07
CA PHE A 149 2.65 -15.67 14.81
C PHE A 149 3.79 -16.62 14.48
N ASN A 150 3.58 -17.48 13.48
CA ASN A 150 4.65 -18.37 13.03
C ASN A 150 5.80 -17.55 12.40
N PRO A 151 7.06 -17.93 12.65
CA PRO A 151 8.22 -17.23 12.09
C PRO A 151 8.37 -17.47 10.58
N TRP A 152 7.92 -18.63 10.10
CA TRP A 152 8.11 -19.08 8.73
C TRP A 152 7.03 -20.08 8.28
N LEU A 153 7.02 -20.32 6.97
CA LEU A 153 6.17 -21.27 6.27
C LEU A 153 7.00 -21.99 5.19
N LEU A 154 6.65 -23.24 4.86
CA LEU A 154 7.31 -24.04 3.82
C LEU A 154 6.31 -24.44 2.72
N PRO A 155 5.89 -23.54 1.82
CA PRO A 155 5.17 -23.93 0.61
C PRO A 155 6.07 -24.73 -0.36
N GLU A 156 5.46 -25.70 -1.03
CA GLU A 156 6.04 -26.37 -2.20
C GLU A 156 5.53 -25.68 -3.47
N THR A 157 6.43 -25.34 -4.40
CA THR A 157 6.08 -24.81 -5.74
C THR A 157 7.04 -25.35 -6.78
N ALA A 158 6.54 -25.83 -7.92
CA ALA A 158 7.36 -26.47 -8.95
C ALA A 158 8.29 -27.60 -8.43
N GLY A 159 7.85 -28.33 -7.39
CA GLY A 159 8.65 -29.38 -6.73
C GLY A 159 9.75 -28.87 -5.80
N LEU A 160 9.88 -27.56 -5.62
CA LEU A 160 10.84 -26.88 -4.76
C LEU A 160 10.22 -26.56 -3.40
N GLN A 161 10.90 -26.88 -2.30
CA GLN A 161 10.54 -26.40 -0.97
C GLN A 161 11.07 -24.98 -0.75
N VAL A 162 10.16 -24.02 -0.60
CA VAL A 162 10.49 -22.60 -0.42
C VAL A 162 10.21 -22.21 1.03
N ALA A 163 11.23 -21.82 1.79
CA ALA A 163 11.01 -21.21 3.10
C ALA A 163 10.63 -19.73 2.92
N VAL A 164 9.46 -19.36 3.39
CA VAL A 164 9.02 -17.96 3.49
C VAL A 164 9.09 -17.55 4.95
N LEU A 165 9.88 -16.53 5.26
CA LEU A 165 10.10 -16.02 6.61
C LEU A 165 9.55 -14.59 6.73
N GLY A 166 9.01 -14.22 7.90
CA GLY A 166 8.54 -12.86 8.15
C GLY A 166 9.37 -12.15 9.20
N LEU A 167 9.74 -10.89 8.95
CA LEU A 167 10.51 -10.05 9.85
C LEU A 167 9.89 -8.65 9.95
N THR A 168 9.49 -8.24 11.16
CA THR A 168 8.79 -6.98 11.40
C THR A 168 9.77 -5.88 11.80
N GLY A 169 9.77 -4.78 11.05
CA GLY A 169 10.54 -3.57 11.35
C GLY A 169 10.04 -2.87 12.62
N GLY A 170 10.93 -2.67 13.59
CA GLY A 170 10.59 -2.16 14.92
C GLY A 170 10.77 -0.66 15.15
N GLN A 171 11.32 0.10 14.20
CA GLN A 171 11.84 1.44 14.50
C GLN A 171 10.76 2.46 14.91
N MET A 172 9.51 2.31 14.45
CA MET A 172 8.39 3.16 14.91
C MET A 172 7.62 2.58 16.13
N VAL A 173 7.85 1.31 16.47
CA VAL A 173 7.12 0.61 17.55
C VAL A 173 7.88 0.67 18.88
N LEU A 174 9.21 0.81 18.85
CA LEU A 174 10.05 0.91 20.04
C LEU A 174 9.69 2.10 20.96
N ASP A 175 9.10 3.17 20.42
CA ASP A 175 8.65 4.34 21.18
C ASP A 175 7.28 4.14 21.86
N SER A 176 6.59 3.02 21.60
CA SER A 176 5.34 2.66 22.25
C SER A 176 5.63 1.76 23.46
N ALA A 177 5.32 2.21 24.67
CA ALA A 177 5.46 1.39 25.88
C ALA A 177 4.75 0.02 25.69
N PRO A 178 5.43 -1.14 25.88
CA PRO A 178 4.87 -2.48 25.64
C PRO A 178 3.55 -2.75 26.37
N ASP A 179 3.34 -2.08 27.51
CA ASP A 179 2.13 -2.17 28.32
C ASP A 179 0.87 -1.66 27.60
N LYS A 180 1.03 -0.81 26.58
CA LYS A 180 -0.08 -0.25 25.79
C LYS A 180 -0.45 -1.09 24.57
N THR A 181 0.51 -1.79 23.98
CA THR A 181 0.31 -2.52 22.70
C THR A 181 0.09 -4.02 22.90
N GLY A 182 0.56 -4.59 24.02
CA GLY A 182 0.43 -6.02 24.33
C GLY A 182 1.47 -6.91 23.64
N TYR A 183 2.42 -6.34 22.91
CA TYR A 183 3.48 -7.08 22.21
C TYR A 183 4.83 -6.34 22.27
N THR A 184 5.90 -7.03 21.91
CA THR A 184 7.25 -6.50 21.77
C THR A 184 7.85 -6.98 20.45
N VAL A 185 8.62 -6.13 19.79
CA VAL A 185 9.38 -6.49 18.57
C VAL A 185 10.83 -6.72 18.97
N LEU A 186 11.29 -7.96 18.88
CA LEU A 186 12.67 -8.34 19.20
C LEU A 186 13.64 -7.91 18.08
N PRO A 187 14.93 -7.69 18.39
CA PRO A 187 15.93 -7.41 17.38
C PRO A 187 16.07 -8.56 16.37
N TRP A 188 16.23 -8.22 15.09
CA TRP A 188 16.42 -9.20 14.03
C TRP A 188 17.70 -10.04 14.24
N LYS A 189 18.75 -9.44 14.84
CA LYS A 189 20.02 -10.12 15.18
C LYS A 189 19.85 -11.31 16.13
N GLU A 190 18.78 -11.32 16.92
CA GLU A 190 18.50 -12.39 17.89
C GLU A 190 17.57 -13.48 17.34
N THR A 191 16.85 -13.19 16.25
CA THR A 191 15.71 -13.97 15.77
C THR A 191 15.97 -14.60 14.41
N LEU A 192 16.51 -13.85 13.45
CA LEU A 192 16.81 -14.32 12.09
C LEU A 192 17.79 -15.51 12.07
N PRO A 193 18.92 -15.52 12.81
CA PRO A 193 19.84 -16.66 12.77
C PRO A 193 19.18 -17.96 13.23
N LYS A 194 18.31 -17.88 14.25
CA LYS A 194 17.57 -19.03 14.78
C LYS A 194 16.54 -19.54 13.78
N ALA A 195 15.85 -18.62 13.09
CA ALA A 195 14.86 -18.98 12.08
C ALA A 195 15.52 -19.64 10.85
N LEU A 196 16.67 -19.12 10.40
CA LEU A 196 17.45 -19.71 9.31
C LEU A 196 17.93 -21.13 9.66
N GLU A 197 18.43 -21.34 10.87
CA GLU A 197 18.85 -22.69 11.30
C GLU A 197 17.67 -23.68 11.36
N GLN A 198 16.45 -23.21 11.67
CA GLN A 198 15.26 -24.07 11.69
C GLN A 198 14.80 -24.54 10.30
N VAL A 199 15.05 -23.76 9.26
CA VAL A 199 14.66 -24.08 7.86
C VAL A 199 15.81 -24.66 7.04
N LYS A 200 17.05 -24.59 7.55
CA LYS A 200 18.23 -25.17 6.92
C LYS A 200 18.04 -26.66 6.63
N GLY A 201 18.32 -27.06 5.38
CA GLY A 201 18.14 -28.43 4.91
C GLY A 201 16.69 -28.88 4.73
N LYS A 202 15.71 -27.99 4.97
CA LYS A 202 14.27 -28.23 4.70
C LYS A 202 13.74 -27.44 3.51
N ALA A 203 14.50 -26.43 3.08
CA ALA A 203 14.15 -25.58 1.96
C ALA A 203 15.38 -25.38 1.08
N GLU A 204 15.13 -25.34 -0.22
CA GLU A 204 16.11 -25.07 -1.28
C GLU A 204 16.13 -23.58 -1.65
N MET A 205 15.07 -22.85 -1.34
CA MET A 205 14.99 -21.40 -1.54
C MET A 205 14.45 -20.73 -0.27
N ILE A 206 14.95 -19.53 0.02
CA ILE A 206 14.61 -18.76 1.23
C ILE A 206 14.18 -17.35 0.80
N ILE A 207 12.92 -17.02 1.07
CA ILE A 207 12.30 -15.72 0.83
C ILE A 207 12.06 -15.03 2.18
N LEU A 208 12.57 -13.83 2.36
CA LEU A 208 12.36 -13.00 3.54
C LEU A 208 11.38 -11.87 3.24
N LEU A 209 10.25 -11.83 3.93
CA LEU A 209 9.31 -10.71 3.95
C LEU A 209 9.74 -9.74 5.06
N SER A 210 10.19 -8.53 4.72
CA SER A 210 10.78 -7.61 5.70
C SER A 210 10.25 -6.19 5.57
N SER A 211 9.73 -5.66 6.68
CA SER A 211 9.32 -4.25 6.81
C SER A 211 10.40 -3.35 7.44
N TYR A 212 11.63 -3.84 7.58
CA TYR A 212 12.76 -3.01 7.99
C TYR A 212 13.15 -1.99 6.89
N PRO A 213 13.72 -0.83 7.27
CA PRO A 213 14.28 0.10 6.29
C PRO A 213 15.39 -0.53 5.45
N TYR A 214 15.61 0.02 4.25
CA TYR A 214 16.60 -0.49 3.29
C TYR A 214 17.99 -0.73 3.90
N GLU A 215 18.51 0.20 4.71
CA GLU A 215 19.84 0.05 5.32
C GLU A 215 19.95 -1.19 6.21
N VAL A 216 18.89 -1.51 6.95
CA VAL A 216 18.86 -2.70 7.81
C VAL A 216 18.70 -3.96 6.97
N ASN A 217 17.86 -3.93 5.93
CA ASN A 217 17.72 -5.05 5.01
C ASN A 217 19.04 -5.32 4.26
N LYS A 218 19.79 -4.28 3.89
CA LYS A 218 21.11 -4.38 3.28
C LYS A 218 22.10 -5.05 4.24
N GLU A 219 22.14 -4.64 5.50
CA GLU A 219 22.96 -5.30 6.54
C GLU A 219 22.59 -6.79 6.68
N ILE A 220 21.29 -7.11 6.66
CA ILE A 220 20.80 -8.50 6.71
C ILE A 220 21.30 -9.30 5.50
N ALA A 221 21.14 -8.78 4.29
CA ALA A 221 21.55 -9.47 3.07
C ALA A 221 23.07 -9.72 3.01
N GLU A 222 23.87 -8.73 3.40
CA GLU A 222 25.33 -8.85 3.47
C GLU A 222 25.78 -9.86 4.53
N ALA A 223 25.05 -9.97 5.65
CA ALA A 223 25.39 -10.88 6.74
C ALA A 223 24.87 -12.31 6.54
N TYR A 224 23.80 -12.51 5.76
CA TYR A 224 23.14 -13.82 5.58
C TYR A 224 22.89 -14.13 4.09
N PRO A 225 23.93 -14.55 3.34
CA PRO A 225 23.81 -14.97 1.94
C PRO A 225 22.81 -16.11 1.69
N ALA A 226 22.45 -16.87 2.73
CA ALA A 226 21.41 -17.90 2.67
C ALA A 226 19.99 -17.33 2.41
N VAL A 227 19.78 -16.03 2.59
CA VAL A 227 18.53 -15.37 2.17
C VAL A 227 18.62 -15.08 0.69
N HIS A 228 17.86 -15.82 -0.12
CA HIS A 228 17.96 -15.77 -1.57
C HIS A 228 17.15 -14.61 -2.18
N LEU A 229 15.99 -14.30 -1.60
CA LEU A 229 15.10 -13.21 -2.04
C LEU A 229 14.55 -12.45 -0.84
N LEU A 230 14.54 -11.13 -0.91
CA LEU A 230 13.95 -10.24 0.08
C LEU A 230 12.83 -9.43 -0.56
N LEU A 231 11.60 -9.62 -0.08
CA LEU A 231 10.44 -8.80 -0.44
C LEU A 231 10.26 -7.72 0.63
N ALA A 232 10.56 -6.48 0.27
CA ALA A 232 10.51 -5.36 1.19
C ALA A 232 9.11 -4.72 1.24
N SER A 233 8.77 -4.16 2.40
CA SER A 233 7.63 -3.26 2.63
C SER A 233 8.08 -2.03 3.43
N GLY A 234 7.23 -1.02 3.54
CA GLY A 234 7.51 0.26 4.18
C GLY A 234 7.77 1.39 3.16
N PRO A 235 8.31 2.55 3.60
CA PRO A 235 8.24 3.80 2.86
C PRO A 235 9.03 3.78 1.53
N ALA A 236 8.37 3.36 0.44
CA ALA A 236 8.85 3.48 -0.93
C ALA A 236 7.85 4.30 -1.76
N ALA A 237 8.36 5.31 -2.48
CA ALA A 237 7.51 6.17 -3.31
C ALA A 237 7.07 5.50 -4.62
N ALA A 238 7.83 4.52 -5.11
CA ALA A 238 7.61 3.84 -6.39
C ALA A 238 8.00 2.36 -6.30
N ALA A 239 7.53 1.56 -7.27
CA ALA A 239 7.94 0.18 -7.41
C ALA A 239 9.43 0.11 -7.79
N THR A 240 10.18 -0.73 -7.08
CA THR A 240 11.62 -0.86 -7.24
C THR A 240 11.94 -2.13 -8.00
N TYR A 241 12.42 -2.00 -9.25
CA TYR A 241 12.77 -3.17 -10.06
C TYR A 241 13.83 -4.02 -9.34
N PRO A 242 13.75 -5.36 -9.38
CA PRO A 242 14.63 -6.20 -8.58
C PRO A 242 16.12 -5.99 -8.84
N PHE A 243 16.93 -6.05 -7.79
CA PHE A 243 18.36 -5.79 -7.83
C PHE A 243 19.10 -6.61 -6.77
N MET A 244 20.39 -6.87 -6.98
CA MET A 244 21.21 -7.71 -6.10
C MET A 244 21.86 -6.89 -4.98
N VAL A 245 21.89 -7.44 -3.77
CA VAL A 245 22.75 -7.01 -2.66
C VAL A 245 23.45 -8.26 -2.13
N GLY A 246 24.76 -8.37 -2.39
CA GLY A 246 25.45 -9.64 -2.18
C GLY A 246 24.80 -10.75 -3.02
N ASP A 247 24.43 -11.85 -2.37
CA ASP A 247 23.75 -12.99 -3.00
C ASP A 247 22.20 -12.91 -2.89
N THR A 248 21.65 -11.86 -2.28
CA THR A 248 20.21 -11.69 -2.08
C THR A 248 19.60 -10.79 -3.16
N LEU A 249 18.54 -11.27 -3.82
CA LEU A 249 17.72 -10.45 -4.71
C LEU A 249 16.73 -9.62 -3.89
N PHE A 250 16.65 -8.31 -4.11
CA PHE A 250 15.67 -7.42 -3.48
C PHE A 250 14.54 -7.14 -4.44
N ALA A 251 13.30 -7.10 -3.95
CA ALA A 251 12.16 -6.64 -4.72
C ALA A 251 11.13 -5.91 -3.84
N GLN A 252 10.49 -4.88 -4.40
CA GLN A 252 9.41 -4.14 -3.76
C GLN A 252 8.48 -3.55 -4.84
N THR A 253 7.17 -3.68 -4.66
CA THR A 253 6.16 -2.99 -5.47
C THR A 253 5.89 -1.58 -4.96
N GLY A 254 5.14 -0.78 -5.71
CA GLY A 254 4.68 0.53 -5.24
C GLY A 254 3.53 0.39 -4.26
N ALA A 255 3.30 1.42 -3.45
CA ALA A 255 2.26 1.39 -2.43
C ALA A 255 0.82 1.50 -2.97
N ARG A 256 -0.14 1.30 -2.07
CA ARG A 256 -1.59 1.46 -2.23
C ARG A 256 -2.21 0.49 -3.24
N GLY A 257 -1.59 -0.69 -3.38
CA GLY A 257 -2.06 -1.73 -4.29
C GLY A 257 -2.15 -1.26 -5.74
N LYS A 258 -1.36 -0.26 -6.16
CA LYS A 258 -1.38 0.30 -7.53
C LYS A 258 -0.68 -0.58 -8.55
N THR A 259 0.20 -1.45 -8.08
CA THR A 259 1.08 -2.27 -8.90
C THR A 259 1.16 -3.67 -8.31
N LEU A 260 1.03 -4.69 -9.16
CA LEU A 260 1.32 -6.08 -8.81
C LEU A 260 2.69 -6.46 -9.38
N GLY A 261 3.55 -7.07 -8.58
CA GLY A 261 4.80 -7.67 -9.03
C GLY A 261 4.57 -9.08 -9.56
N MET A 262 5.15 -9.40 -10.72
CA MET A 262 5.19 -10.75 -11.28
C MET A 262 6.63 -11.07 -11.67
N MET A 263 7.24 -12.00 -10.97
CA MET A 263 8.59 -12.46 -11.22
C MET A 263 8.54 -13.91 -11.71
N ARG A 264 9.02 -14.17 -12.92
CA ARG A 264 9.30 -15.54 -13.38
C ARG A 264 10.68 -15.92 -12.85
N ILE A 265 10.76 -17.03 -12.14
CA ILE A 265 11.98 -17.55 -11.51
C ILE A 265 12.32 -18.88 -12.16
N SER A 266 13.59 -19.03 -12.56
CA SER A 266 14.22 -20.29 -12.94
C SER A 266 15.26 -20.61 -11.89
N TRP A 267 14.91 -21.48 -10.95
CA TRP A 267 15.77 -21.87 -9.84
C TRP A 267 16.58 -23.13 -10.20
N THR A 268 17.88 -23.14 -9.91
CA THR A 268 18.79 -24.25 -10.19
C THR A 268 19.50 -24.67 -8.90
N GLU A 269 20.16 -25.83 -8.93
CA GLU A 269 21.00 -26.35 -7.83
C GLU A 269 22.19 -25.42 -7.47
N ALA A 270 22.47 -24.40 -8.29
CA ALA A 270 23.49 -23.42 -7.97
C ALA A 270 23.11 -22.52 -6.78
N GLU A 271 21.80 -22.37 -6.52
CA GLU A 271 21.22 -21.52 -5.46
C GLU A 271 21.70 -20.05 -5.50
N LYS A 272 22.21 -19.62 -6.66
CA LYS A 272 22.84 -18.31 -6.85
C LYS A 272 22.28 -17.64 -8.09
N TRP A 273 21.88 -16.39 -7.92
CA TRP A 273 21.38 -15.57 -9.02
C TRP A 273 22.47 -15.26 -10.05
N GLU A 274 22.07 -15.25 -11.31
CA GLU A 274 22.88 -14.73 -12.39
C GLU A 274 23.07 -13.23 -12.17
N GLU A 275 24.31 -12.84 -11.96
CA GLU A 275 24.62 -11.44 -11.69
C GLU A 275 24.58 -10.65 -13.00
N SER A 276 23.41 -10.08 -13.32
CA SER A 276 23.24 -9.33 -14.56
C SER A 276 23.75 -7.89 -14.47
N ASP A 277 24.32 -7.37 -15.57
CA ASP A 277 24.67 -5.95 -15.64
C ASP A 277 23.43 -5.06 -15.44
N LEU A 278 22.25 -5.52 -15.86
CA LEU A 278 20.97 -4.85 -15.58
C LEU A 278 20.69 -4.76 -14.07
N SER A 279 20.91 -5.83 -13.31
CA SER A 279 20.74 -5.85 -11.85
C SER A 279 21.71 -4.88 -11.16
N LYS A 280 22.97 -4.82 -11.63
CA LYS A 280 23.98 -3.87 -11.13
C LYS A 280 23.62 -2.42 -11.45
N ILE A 281 23.16 -2.16 -12.67
CA ILE A 281 22.67 -0.84 -13.08
C ILE A 281 21.49 -0.41 -12.19
N ARG A 282 20.55 -1.32 -11.93
CA ARG A 282 19.38 -1.02 -11.09
C ARG A 282 19.74 -0.77 -9.64
N LEU A 283 20.66 -1.52 -9.06
CA LEU A 283 21.20 -1.24 -7.72
C LEU A 283 21.76 0.18 -7.64
N GLU A 284 22.63 0.57 -8.57
CA GLU A 284 23.23 1.91 -8.58
C GLU A 284 22.21 3.00 -8.89
N GLN A 285 21.18 2.72 -9.71
CA GLN A 285 20.08 3.65 -9.96
C GLN A 285 19.25 3.90 -8.70
N ASN A 286 18.91 2.87 -7.92
CA ASN A 286 18.19 3.04 -6.67
C ASN A 286 19.00 3.84 -5.65
N ARG A 287 20.31 3.58 -5.57
CA ARG A 287 21.24 4.38 -4.76
C ARG A 287 21.23 5.84 -5.20
N LEU A 288 21.29 6.09 -6.50
CA LEU A 288 21.23 7.44 -7.09
C LEU A 288 19.92 8.16 -6.75
N ASP A 289 18.78 7.48 -6.84
CA ASP A 289 17.46 8.04 -6.54
C ASP A 289 17.33 8.42 -5.05
N GLN A 290 17.82 7.56 -4.14
CA GLN A 290 17.84 7.84 -2.69
C GLN A 290 18.71 9.05 -2.34
N ILE A 291 19.94 9.10 -2.88
CA ILE A 291 20.84 10.24 -2.69
C ILE A 291 20.18 11.53 -3.22
N THR A 292 19.54 11.45 -4.39
CA THR A 292 18.85 12.60 -5.01
C THR A 292 17.69 13.10 -4.14
N LEU A 293 16.91 12.21 -3.54
CA LEU A 293 15.85 12.57 -2.61
C LEU A 293 16.39 13.22 -1.34
N GLN A 294 17.49 12.72 -0.77
CA GLN A 294 18.13 13.31 0.41
C GLN A 294 18.64 14.73 0.12
N ILE A 295 19.33 14.91 -1.01
CA ILE A 295 19.76 16.22 -1.50
C ILE A 295 18.57 17.17 -1.64
N SER A 296 17.50 16.73 -2.32
CA SER A 296 16.29 17.55 -2.51
C SER A 296 15.64 17.97 -1.20
N ARG A 297 15.63 17.11 -0.16
CA ARG A 297 15.08 17.46 1.16
C ARG A 297 15.92 18.54 1.85
N LEU A 298 17.25 18.41 1.80
CA LEU A 298 18.17 19.41 2.37
C LEU A 298 18.01 20.77 1.69
N GLU A 299 17.84 20.79 0.36
CA GLU A 299 17.67 22.02 -0.42
C GLU A 299 16.32 22.73 -0.21
N GLN A 300 15.30 21.98 0.24
CA GLN A 300 13.95 22.48 0.52
C GLN A 300 13.77 23.02 1.94
N GLN A 301 14.78 22.92 2.82
CA GLN A 301 14.68 23.48 4.17
C GLN A 301 14.66 25.02 4.12
N PRO A 302 13.72 25.67 4.85
CA PRO A 302 13.52 27.12 4.80
C PRO A 302 14.66 27.93 5.43
N GLU A 303 15.46 27.32 6.32
CA GLU A 303 16.59 27.98 6.98
C GLU A 303 17.89 27.81 6.17
N GLY A 304 18.18 28.80 5.31
CA GLY A 304 19.54 29.05 4.85
C GLY A 304 20.07 28.17 3.71
N LYS A 305 19.51 28.30 2.50
CA LYS A 305 20.05 27.72 1.23
C LYS A 305 21.55 27.96 0.97
N SER A 306 22.16 28.95 1.63
CA SER A 306 23.59 29.25 1.52
C SER A 306 24.48 28.42 2.46
N LEU A 307 23.97 27.98 3.62
CA LEU A 307 24.74 27.19 4.59
C LEU A 307 24.80 25.70 4.22
N VAL A 308 23.77 25.21 3.51
CA VAL A 308 23.66 23.80 3.08
C VAL A 308 24.77 23.41 2.08
N LYS A 309 25.26 24.35 1.26
CA LYS A 309 26.29 24.04 0.25
C LYS A 309 27.68 23.81 0.83
N ASP A 310 27.99 24.40 1.98
CA ASP A 310 29.28 24.20 2.67
C ASP A 310 29.21 23.06 3.70
N ASP A 311 28.04 22.44 3.86
CA ASP A 311 27.85 21.28 4.73
C ASP A 311 28.60 20.06 4.19
N ILE A 312 29.38 19.42 5.08
CA ILE A 312 30.22 18.25 4.76
C ILE A 312 29.34 17.08 4.32
N GLY A 313 28.16 16.91 4.92
CA GLY A 313 27.20 15.87 4.55
C GLY A 313 26.62 16.09 3.15
N TYR A 314 26.26 17.32 2.81
CA TYR A 314 25.80 17.69 1.47
C TYR A 314 26.86 17.44 0.39
N GLN A 315 28.12 17.83 0.63
CA GLN A 315 29.23 17.57 -0.31
C GLN A 315 29.53 16.07 -0.48
N LYS A 316 29.40 15.30 0.60
CA LYS A 316 29.50 13.83 0.53
C LYS A 316 28.41 13.24 -0.37
N LEU A 317 27.16 13.67 -0.21
CA LEU A 317 26.04 13.21 -1.05
C LEU A 317 26.25 13.55 -2.53
N LEU A 318 26.76 14.74 -2.86
CA LEU A 318 27.09 15.10 -4.25
C LEU A 318 28.20 14.23 -4.84
N THR A 319 29.16 13.80 -4.03
CA THR A 319 30.24 12.91 -4.46
C THR A 319 29.71 11.50 -4.72
N GLU A 320 28.92 10.97 -3.79
CA GLU A 320 28.26 9.66 -3.93
C GLU A 320 27.32 9.64 -5.15
N LYS A 321 26.60 10.73 -5.41
CA LYS A 321 25.77 10.90 -6.62
C LYS A 321 26.57 10.72 -7.90
N LYS A 322 27.69 11.45 -8.04
CA LYS A 322 28.57 11.37 -9.22
C LYS A 322 29.19 9.98 -9.39
N GLU A 323 29.51 9.31 -8.28
CA GLU A 323 30.05 7.96 -8.29
C GLU A 323 29.02 6.96 -8.84
N ALA A 324 27.78 7.03 -8.35
CA ALA A 324 26.68 6.18 -8.83
C ALA A 324 26.42 6.40 -10.33
N GLU A 325 26.34 7.66 -10.78
CA GLU A 325 26.18 8.02 -12.20
C GLU A 325 27.29 7.43 -13.09
N ARG A 326 28.56 7.48 -12.64
CA ARG A 326 29.70 6.90 -13.37
C ARG A 326 29.62 5.37 -13.44
N LYS A 327 29.25 4.72 -12.34
CA LYS A 327 29.10 3.26 -12.29
C LYS A 327 28.00 2.77 -13.22
N ILE A 328 26.84 3.44 -13.23
CA ILE A 328 25.73 3.15 -14.15
C ILE A 328 26.22 3.19 -15.60
N LYS A 329 26.89 4.28 -16.00
CA LYS A 329 27.42 4.42 -17.36
C LYS A 329 28.41 3.31 -17.71
N THR A 330 29.32 2.99 -16.80
CA THR A 330 30.34 1.95 -17.01
C THR A 330 29.72 0.56 -17.19
N LEU A 331 28.63 0.26 -16.46
CA LEU A 331 27.93 -1.01 -16.56
C LEU A 331 27.10 -1.12 -17.85
N GLN A 332 26.55 -0.01 -18.33
CA GLN A 332 25.83 0.03 -19.62
C GLN A 332 26.74 -0.28 -20.82
N ASP A 333 28.04 0.03 -20.71
CA ASP A 333 29.01 -0.15 -21.79
C ASP A 333 29.63 -1.58 -21.83
N LYS A 334 29.32 -2.46 -20.86
CA LYS A 334 29.84 -3.84 -20.82
C LYS A 334 28.95 -4.82 -21.60
N LYS A 335 29.58 -5.80 -22.27
CA LYS A 335 28.93 -6.98 -22.85
C LYS A 335 29.05 -8.15 -21.87
N GLN A 336 27.93 -8.83 -21.61
CA GLN A 336 27.87 -9.95 -20.68
C GLN A 336 28.36 -11.27 -21.31
N PRO A 337 29.10 -12.10 -20.55
CA PRO A 337 29.28 -13.51 -20.88
C PRO A 337 28.11 -14.35 -20.38
N ASP A 338 27.65 -15.29 -21.20
CA ASP A 338 26.60 -16.25 -20.87
C ASP A 338 27.13 -17.31 -19.89
N GLY A 339 26.54 -17.37 -18.68
CA GLY A 339 26.84 -18.39 -17.69
C GLY A 339 25.78 -19.49 -17.68
N GLU A 340 26.13 -20.68 -18.19
CA GLU A 340 25.26 -21.87 -18.16
C GLU A 340 25.30 -22.57 -16.78
N ASN A 341 24.74 -21.96 -15.72
CA ASN A 341 24.28 -22.70 -14.51
C ASN A 341 23.52 -21.89 -13.44
N PHE A 342 23.41 -20.57 -13.55
CA PHE A 342 22.88 -19.71 -12.49
C PHE A 342 21.34 -19.68 -12.44
N CYS A 343 20.78 -19.34 -11.27
CA CYS A 343 19.37 -19.02 -11.13
C CYS A 343 19.05 -17.73 -11.90
N ARG A 344 17.93 -17.69 -12.60
CA ARG A 344 17.51 -16.53 -13.41
C ARG A 344 16.17 -16.00 -12.99
N PHE A 345 15.94 -14.71 -13.18
CA PHE A 345 14.64 -14.11 -13.02
C PHE A 345 14.33 -13.11 -14.14
N SER A 346 13.04 -12.95 -14.43
CA SER A 346 12.53 -11.81 -15.18
C SER A 346 11.35 -11.23 -14.42
N ASN A 347 11.33 -9.91 -14.22
CA ASN A 347 10.29 -9.26 -13.44
C ASN A 347 9.47 -8.30 -14.29
N GLN A 348 8.17 -8.27 -14.04
CA GLN A 348 7.23 -7.31 -14.59
C GLN A 348 6.42 -6.66 -13.48
N PHE A 349 6.27 -5.34 -13.56
CA PHE A 349 5.30 -4.61 -12.78
C PHE A 349 4.02 -4.38 -13.58
N ILE A 350 2.93 -4.93 -13.09
CA ILE A 350 1.61 -4.79 -13.70
C ILE A 350 0.92 -3.62 -13.00
N ALA A 351 0.83 -2.47 -13.69
CA ALA A 351 0.04 -1.34 -13.22
C ALA A 351 -1.44 -1.70 -13.25
N LEU A 352 -2.13 -1.60 -12.11
CA LEU A 352 -3.50 -2.05 -11.96
C LEU A 352 -4.49 -0.99 -12.43
N GLU A 353 -4.50 -0.71 -13.73
CA GLU A 353 -5.36 0.30 -14.34
C GLU A 353 -6.84 -0.04 -14.25
N SER A 354 -7.68 0.98 -14.05
CA SER A 354 -9.14 0.83 -13.97
C SER A 354 -9.78 0.11 -15.18
N SER A 355 -9.12 0.13 -16.34
CA SER A 355 -9.51 -0.57 -17.58
C SER A 355 -9.29 -2.08 -17.55
N LEU A 356 -8.47 -2.59 -16.62
CA LEU A 356 -8.21 -4.02 -16.49
C LEU A 356 -9.45 -4.74 -15.96
N PRO A 357 -9.65 -6.01 -16.38
CA PRO A 357 -10.74 -6.83 -15.88
C PRO A 357 -10.62 -7.05 -14.37
N GLU A 358 -11.76 -7.29 -13.73
CA GLU A 358 -11.88 -7.59 -12.31
C GLU A 358 -12.24 -9.06 -12.11
N ASP A 359 -11.67 -9.69 -11.09
CA ASP A 359 -12.08 -11.01 -10.65
C ASP A 359 -13.46 -10.92 -10.00
N PRO A 360 -14.45 -11.72 -10.44
CA PRO A 360 -15.83 -11.59 -9.95
C PRO A 360 -15.97 -11.94 -8.47
N LYS A 361 -15.18 -12.88 -7.95
CA LYS A 361 -15.28 -13.31 -6.55
C LYS A 361 -14.68 -12.26 -5.61
N VAL A 362 -13.49 -11.75 -5.93
CA VAL A 362 -12.86 -10.68 -5.14
C VAL A 362 -13.66 -9.39 -5.24
N ARG A 363 -14.22 -9.07 -6.41
CA ARG A 363 -15.13 -7.93 -6.56
C ARG A 363 -16.36 -8.05 -5.66
N GLU A 364 -16.96 -9.24 -5.56
CA GLU A 364 -18.09 -9.49 -4.67
C GLU A 364 -17.71 -9.27 -3.19
N ILE A 365 -16.55 -9.78 -2.75
CA ILE A 365 -16.03 -9.56 -1.39
C ILE A 365 -15.88 -8.06 -1.10
N MET A 366 -15.29 -7.29 -2.03
CA MET A 366 -15.15 -5.83 -1.88
C MET A 366 -16.50 -5.12 -1.83
N MET A 367 -17.47 -5.53 -2.66
CA MET A 367 -18.81 -4.96 -2.65
C MET A 367 -19.54 -5.22 -1.32
N GLN A 368 -19.49 -6.45 -0.81
CA GLN A 368 -20.09 -6.81 0.48
C GLN A 368 -19.43 -6.06 1.64
N THR A 369 -18.11 -5.89 1.58
CA THR A 369 -17.36 -5.10 2.56
C THR A 369 -17.83 -3.66 2.60
N LYS A 370 -17.96 -3.00 1.43
CA LYS A 370 -18.52 -1.64 1.33
C LYS A 370 -19.94 -1.57 1.87
N GLN A 371 -20.77 -2.56 1.57
CA GLN A 371 -22.15 -2.58 2.07
C GLN A 371 -22.19 -2.66 3.61
N LYS A 372 -21.34 -3.48 4.23
CA LYS A 372 -21.23 -3.56 5.70
C LYS A 372 -20.81 -2.22 6.32
N VAL A 373 -19.84 -1.54 5.72
CA VAL A 373 -19.41 -0.19 6.14
C VAL A 373 -20.55 0.81 5.99
N ASN A 374 -21.28 0.79 4.87
CA ASN A 374 -22.41 1.68 4.65
C ASN A 374 -23.52 1.47 5.68
N ASN A 375 -23.88 0.22 5.97
CA ASN A 375 -24.89 -0.10 6.98
C ASN A 375 -24.46 0.40 8.36
N LEU A 376 -23.19 0.17 8.73
CA LEU A 376 -22.62 0.69 9.98
C LEU A 376 -22.74 2.21 10.07
N ASN A 377 -22.41 2.93 8.99
CA ASN A 377 -22.44 4.39 9.00
C ASN A 377 -23.86 4.96 8.93
N GLN A 378 -24.81 4.24 8.34
CA GLN A 378 -26.22 4.62 8.31
C GLN A 378 -26.89 4.54 9.69
N GLU A 379 -26.45 3.60 10.55
CA GLU A 379 -27.06 3.34 11.86
C GLU A 379 -26.52 4.25 13.00
N ARG A 380 -25.60 5.18 12.71
CA ARG A 380 -24.98 6.05 13.73
C ARG A 380 -25.86 7.24 14.11
N SER A 381 -26.16 7.39 15.41
CA SER A 381 -26.91 8.53 15.97
C SER A 381 -26.08 9.81 16.15
N ALA A 382 -26.71 10.97 15.95
CA ALA A 382 -26.07 12.29 16.07
C ALA A 382 -25.81 12.64 17.55
N THR A 383 -24.68 13.30 17.82
CA THR A 383 -24.37 13.87 19.15
C THR A 383 -24.78 15.34 19.21
N GLU A 384 -25.02 15.88 20.41
CA GLU A 384 -25.42 17.29 20.59
C GLU A 384 -24.39 18.30 20.03
N ASN A 385 -23.09 17.99 20.11
CA ASN A 385 -22.02 18.86 19.60
C ASN A 385 -22.03 18.98 18.07
N SER A 386 -22.31 17.88 17.35
CA SER A 386 -22.44 17.89 15.89
C SER A 386 -23.53 18.86 15.42
N ALA A 387 -24.63 18.95 16.17
CA ALA A 387 -25.74 19.83 15.88
C ALA A 387 -25.38 21.32 16.03
N ALA A 388 -24.42 21.68 16.89
CA ALA A 388 -24.02 23.08 17.09
C ALA A 388 -23.22 23.63 15.89
N LEU A 389 -22.25 22.87 15.39
CA LEU A 389 -21.46 23.24 14.21
C LEU A 389 -22.30 23.30 12.94
N LEU A 390 -23.21 22.32 12.75
CA LEU A 390 -24.10 22.30 11.59
C LEU A 390 -25.09 23.47 11.58
N LYS A 391 -25.46 24.05 12.72
CA LYS A 391 -26.32 25.26 12.79
C LYS A 391 -25.67 26.51 12.20
N THR A 392 -24.37 26.51 11.97
CA THR A 392 -23.69 27.62 11.26
C THR A 392 -24.01 27.64 9.76
N LEU A 393 -24.53 26.51 9.24
CA LEU A 393 -24.99 26.35 7.88
C LEU A 393 -26.52 26.48 7.82
N VAL A 394 -27.01 27.10 6.75
CA VAL A 394 -28.46 27.24 6.51
C VAL A 394 -28.97 26.39 5.36
N GLY A 395 -28.08 25.90 4.51
CA GLY A 395 -28.43 25.09 3.34
C GLY A 395 -28.88 25.90 2.14
N TRP A 396 -28.80 25.26 0.98
CA TRP A 396 -29.02 25.92 -0.32
C TRP A 396 -30.47 26.40 -0.50
N GLN A 397 -31.47 25.73 0.10
CA GLN A 397 -32.86 26.17 0.05
C GLN A 397 -33.03 27.57 0.66
N LYS A 398 -32.39 27.83 1.81
CA LYS A 398 -32.49 29.13 2.48
C LYS A 398 -31.87 30.24 1.67
N CYS A 399 -30.73 29.98 1.03
CA CYS A 399 -30.12 30.93 0.09
C CYS A 399 -31.07 31.26 -1.08
N GLY A 400 -31.80 30.26 -1.58
CA GLY A 400 -32.73 30.40 -2.70
C GLY A 400 -33.91 31.35 -2.48
N GLU A 401 -34.28 31.62 -1.22
CA GLU A 401 -35.33 32.60 -0.88
C GLU A 401 -34.97 34.02 -1.33
N CYS A 402 -33.69 34.39 -1.26
CA CYS A 402 -33.17 35.70 -1.68
C CYS A 402 -32.36 35.64 -2.99
N HIS A 403 -31.84 34.46 -3.36
CA HIS A 403 -30.93 34.22 -4.49
C HIS A 403 -31.50 33.16 -5.46
N ALA A 404 -32.76 33.33 -5.87
CA ALA A 404 -33.48 32.34 -6.66
C ALA A 404 -32.78 32.01 -8.00
N GLU A 405 -32.26 33.02 -8.70
CA GLU A 405 -31.56 32.82 -9.98
C GLU A 405 -30.26 32.02 -9.80
N GLN A 406 -29.46 32.36 -8.77
CA GLN A 406 -28.22 31.66 -8.48
C GLN A 406 -28.49 30.22 -8.03
N MET A 407 -29.53 29.98 -7.22
CA MET A 407 -29.95 28.63 -6.83
C MET A 407 -30.37 27.80 -8.05
N ALA A 408 -31.21 28.36 -8.94
CA ALA A 408 -31.67 27.68 -10.14
C ALA A 408 -30.52 27.33 -11.11
N PHE A 409 -29.48 28.17 -11.16
CA PHE A 409 -28.24 27.85 -11.87
C PHE A 409 -27.48 26.72 -11.18
N TRP A 410 -27.23 26.83 -9.87
CA TRP A 410 -26.49 25.84 -9.09
C TRP A 410 -27.08 24.43 -9.22
N GLN A 411 -28.42 24.29 -9.19
CA GLN A 411 -29.12 23.00 -9.34
C GLN A 411 -28.80 22.25 -10.64
N LYS A 412 -28.33 22.95 -11.68
CA LYS A 412 -27.94 22.37 -12.97
C LYS A 412 -26.47 21.94 -13.00
N THR A 413 -25.69 22.27 -11.96
CA THR A 413 -24.26 21.94 -11.89
C THR A 413 -24.04 20.53 -11.32
N ARG A 414 -22.84 19.97 -11.54
CA ARG A 414 -22.45 18.69 -10.94
C ARG A 414 -22.35 18.75 -9.42
N HIS A 415 -22.08 19.93 -8.85
CA HIS A 415 -22.02 20.12 -7.40
C HIS A 415 -23.38 19.87 -6.73
N ALA A 416 -24.49 20.23 -7.37
CA ALA A 416 -25.84 19.93 -6.87
C ALA A 416 -26.22 18.43 -6.94
N GLN A 417 -25.41 17.60 -7.59
CA GLN A 417 -25.64 16.17 -7.76
C GLN A 417 -24.48 15.32 -7.20
N SER A 418 -23.61 15.91 -6.38
CA SER A 418 -22.38 15.26 -5.93
C SER A 418 -22.65 13.97 -5.16
N VAL A 419 -23.67 13.89 -4.31
CA VAL A 419 -23.96 12.64 -3.56
C VAL A 419 -24.40 11.50 -4.48
N ARG A 420 -25.12 11.78 -5.57
CA ARG A 420 -25.55 10.75 -6.53
C ARG A 420 -24.39 9.98 -7.16
N THR A 421 -23.24 10.65 -7.31
CA THR A 421 -22.03 10.00 -7.82
C THR A 421 -21.46 8.95 -6.86
N LEU A 422 -21.77 9.05 -5.55
CA LEU A 422 -21.40 8.08 -4.54
C LEU A 422 -22.42 6.93 -4.47
N GLU A 423 -23.72 7.23 -4.60
CA GLU A 423 -24.79 6.23 -4.61
C GLU A 423 -24.58 5.19 -5.72
N GLY A 424 -24.19 5.64 -6.93
CA GLY A 424 -23.87 4.74 -8.03
C GLY A 424 -22.67 3.81 -7.79
N LYS A 425 -21.92 4.03 -6.72
CA LYS A 425 -20.77 3.20 -6.30
C LYS A 425 -20.96 2.54 -4.93
N ASN A 426 -22.15 2.66 -4.32
CA ASN A 426 -22.39 2.27 -2.93
C ASN A 426 -21.38 2.91 -1.96
N GLN A 427 -21.18 4.23 -2.06
CA GLN A 427 -20.26 5.00 -1.21
C GLN A 427 -20.93 6.22 -0.54
N GLN A 428 -22.26 6.31 -0.58
CA GLN A 428 -23.02 7.47 -0.10
C GLN A 428 -22.94 7.69 1.41
N PHE A 429 -22.44 6.70 2.17
CA PHE A 429 -22.16 6.82 3.60
C PHE A 429 -20.65 6.75 3.91
N ASN A 430 -19.79 6.80 2.89
CA ASN A 430 -18.35 6.80 3.09
C ASN A 430 -17.90 8.19 3.56
N GLN A 431 -17.44 8.25 4.81
CA GLN A 431 -17.05 9.51 5.44
C GLN A 431 -15.85 10.19 4.78
N ASP A 432 -14.93 9.42 4.19
CA ASP A 432 -13.78 9.96 3.44
C ASP A 432 -14.25 10.65 2.14
N CYS A 433 -15.29 10.12 1.50
CA CYS A 433 -15.86 10.70 0.29
C CYS A 433 -16.80 11.88 0.60
N LEU A 434 -17.59 11.77 1.67
CA LEU A 434 -18.62 12.76 2.01
C LEU A 434 -18.03 14.15 2.31
N VAL A 435 -16.81 14.25 2.86
CA VAL A 435 -16.13 15.54 3.08
C VAL A 435 -16.06 16.41 1.81
N CYS A 436 -15.95 15.81 0.63
CA CYS A 436 -15.93 16.53 -0.64
C CYS A 436 -17.27 16.53 -1.38
N HIS A 437 -18.25 15.75 -0.94
CA HIS A 437 -19.52 15.53 -1.65
C HIS A 437 -20.73 16.17 -0.95
N VAL A 438 -20.55 16.81 0.20
CA VAL A 438 -21.62 17.48 0.95
C VAL A 438 -21.24 18.88 1.42
N THR A 439 -22.21 19.59 1.99
CA THR A 439 -22.00 20.91 2.60
C THR A 439 -21.62 20.76 4.07
N LEU A 440 -20.43 21.25 4.42
CA LEU A 440 -19.88 21.18 5.78
C LEU A 440 -19.27 22.53 6.18
N PRO A 441 -19.24 22.84 7.49
CA PRO A 441 -18.70 24.11 7.98
C PRO A 441 -17.17 24.13 7.93
N THR A 442 -16.55 22.95 7.86
CA THR A 442 -15.11 22.75 7.68
C THR A 442 -14.88 21.54 6.78
N ARG A 443 -13.73 21.51 6.11
CA ARG A 443 -13.26 20.36 5.31
C ARG A 443 -12.08 19.63 5.96
N ASP A 444 -11.68 20.03 7.16
CA ASP A 444 -10.67 19.28 7.90
C ASP A 444 -11.25 17.91 8.30
N LEU A 445 -10.76 16.86 7.64
CA LEU A 445 -11.28 15.50 7.81
C LEU A 445 -11.16 15.03 9.27
N ALA A 446 -10.11 15.44 9.98
CA ALA A 446 -9.94 15.09 11.38
C ALA A 446 -11.04 15.71 12.25
N THR A 447 -11.31 17.00 12.10
CA THR A 447 -12.41 17.69 12.79
C THR A 447 -13.78 17.12 12.40
N VAL A 448 -14.05 16.92 11.10
CA VAL A 448 -15.33 16.37 10.61
C VAL A 448 -15.64 15.03 11.26
N LYS A 449 -14.63 14.15 11.37
CA LYS A 449 -14.75 12.83 12.00
C LYS A 449 -14.88 12.94 13.51
N ALA A 450 -14.04 13.73 14.17
CA ALA A 450 -14.05 13.92 15.62
C ALA A 450 -15.40 14.46 16.12
N ASP A 451 -15.96 15.43 15.41
CA ASP A 451 -17.23 16.05 15.74
C ASP A 451 -18.45 15.33 15.15
N LYS A 452 -18.23 14.19 14.44
CA LYS A 452 -19.27 13.34 13.87
C LYS A 452 -20.28 14.08 12.99
N LEU A 453 -19.79 15.06 12.20
CA LEU A 453 -20.67 15.94 11.42
C LEU A 453 -21.45 15.22 10.31
N LEU A 454 -21.06 13.98 9.98
CA LEU A 454 -21.63 13.18 8.90
C LEU A 454 -22.64 12.13 9.37
N ASP A 455 -22.72 11.84 10.67
CA ASP A 455 -23.55 10.75 11.21
C ASP A 455 -25.06 11.04 11.00
N HIS A 456 -25.48 12.32 10.96
CA HIS A 456 -26.78 12.74 10.43
C HIS A 456 -26.72 14.09 9.74
N LEU A 457 -26.30 14.07 8.49
CA LEU A 457 -26.33 15.29 7.69
C LEU A 457 -27.77 15.63 7.26
N PRO A 458 -28.30 16.82 7.61
CA PRO A 458 -29.61 17.28 7.15
C PRO A 458 -29.71 17.28 5.62
N ASP A 459 -30.90 16.98 5.08
CA ASP A 459 -31.12 16.89 3.62
C ASP A 459 -30.74 18.19 2.87
N GLN A 460 -30.93 19.35 3.50
CA GLN A 460 -30.55 20.65 2.96
C GLN A 460 -29.04 20.88 2.84
N LEU A 461 -28.22 20.06 3.51
CA LEU A 461 -26.77 20.09 3.43
C LEU A 461 -26.21 18.97 2.54
N LYS A 462 -27.08 18.09 2.02
CA LYS A 462 -26.67 17.13 1.00
C LYS A 462 -26.25 17.87 -0.26
N ASN A 463 -25.21 17.32 -0.89
CA ASN A 463 -24.51 17.89 -2.04
C ASN A 463 -23.60 19.07 -1.73
N VAL A 464 -22.72 19.41 -2.66
CA VAL A 464 -21.83 20.59 -2.56
C VAL A 464 -22.66 21.84 -2.81
N GLY A 465 -23.07 22.51 -1.73
CA GLY A 465 -23.97 23.67 -1.73
C GLY A 465 -23.28 25.02 -1.81
N CYS A 466 -24.05 26.10 -1.68
CA CYS A 466 -23.54 27.47 -1.74
C CYS A 466 -22.46 27.75 -0.69
N GLU A 467 -22.65 27.21 0.52
CA GLU A 467 -21.79 27.47 1.69
C GLU A 467 -20.44 26.73 1.60
N ASN A 468 -20.29 25.73 0.71
CA ASN A 468 -18.98 25.15 0.39
C ASN A 468 -18.05 26.14 -0.34
N CYS A 469 -18.63 27.10 -1.06
CA CYS A 469 -17.89 28.15 -1.77
C CYS A 469 -17.82 29.44 -0.96
N HIS A 470 -18.94 29.82 -0.35
CA HIS A 470 -19.09 31.12 0.32
C HIS A 470 -18.83 31.07 1.83
N GLY A 471 -18.64 29.88 2.40
CA GLY A 471 -18.50 29.65 3.84
C GLY A 471 -19.85 29.61 4.57
N PRO A 472 -19.85 29.27 5.87
CA PRO A 472 -21.06 29.21 6.69
C PRO A 472 -21.78 30.56 6.76
N ALA A 473 -23.06 30.59 6.38
CA ALA A 473 -23.78 31.83 6.10
C ALA A 473 -24.98 32.08 7.03
N ALA A 474 -25.11 31.38 8.16
CA ALA A 474 -26.23 31.59 9.10
C ALA A 474 -26.40 33.03 9.56
N GLY A 475 -25.30 33.73 9.89
CA GLY A 475 -25.36 35.16 10.26
C GLY A 475 -25.83 36.05 9.12
N HIS A 476 -25.38 35.78 7.89
CA HIS A 476 -25.84 36.50 6.69
C HIS A 476 -27.32 36.25 6.42
N ALA A 477 -27.78 35.00 6.50
CA ALA A 477 -29.18 34.65 6.28
C ALA A 477 -30.11 35.29 7.31
N ALA A 478 -29.66 35.48 8.55
CA ALA A 478 -30.43 36.15 9.60
C ALA A 478 -30.45 37.68 9.44
N SER A 479 -29.40 38.29 8.89
CA SER A 479 -29.26 39.76 8.80
C SER A 479 -28.48 40.19 7.54
N PRO A 480 -29.06 40.01 6.34
CA PRO A 480 -28.34 40.11 5.07
C PRO A 480 -27.85 41.51 4.73
N ALA A 481 -28.45 42.55 5.33
CA ALA A 481 -28.02 43.94 5.17
C ALA A 481 -26.84 44.32 6.08
N GLN A 482 -26.54 43.52 7.12
CA GLN A 482 -25.57 43.86 8.16
C GLN A 482 -24.36 42.90 8.15
N VAL A 483 -24.59 41.63 7.81
CA VAL A 483 -23.55 40.59 7.82
C VAL A 483 -23.34 40.11 6.41
N SER A 484 -22.11 40.20 5.90
CA SER A 484 -21.72 39.59 4.62
C SER A 484 -21.38 38.11 4.81
N VAL A 485 -21.50 37.32 3.75
CA VAL A 485 -20.99 35.94 3.76
C VAL A 485 -19.46 35.92 3.94
N PRO A 486 -18.87 34.88 4.55
CA PRO A 486 -17.42 34.82 4.80
C PRO A 486 -16.56 34.96 3.54
N MET A 487 -16.96 34.33 2.43
CA MET A 487 -16.25 34.40 1.16
C MET A 487 -17.17 34.90 0.04
N PRO A 488 -17.36 36.22 -0.12
CA PRO A 488 -18.19 36.77 -1.20
C PRO A 488 -17.66 36.44 -2.60
N LYS A 489 -16.33 36.27 -2.71
CA LYS A 489 -15.63 35.91 -3.95
C LYS A 489 -14.73 34.71 -3.67
N PRO A 490 -15.24 33.48 -3.87
CA PRO A 490 -14.45 32.27 -3.70
C PRO A 490 -13.25 32.25 -4.65
N ASP A 491 -12.11 31.83 -4.14
CA ASP A 491 -10.85 31.76 -4.88
C ASP A 491 -10.50 30.32 -5.30
N GLU A 492 -9.33 30.15 -5.92
CA GLU A 492 -8.85 28.84 -6.34
C GLU A 492 -8.63 27.88 -5.17
N GLN A 493 -8.19 28.39 -4.02
CA GLN A 493 -7.92 27.57 -2.85
C GLN A 493 -9.20 26.90 -2.32
N THR A 494 -10.32 27.61 -2.41
CA THR A 494 -11.64 27.07 -2.09
C THR A 494 -11.93 25.81 -2.90
N CYS A 495 -11.62 25.81 -4.20
CA CYS A 495 -11.81 24.64 -5.07
C CYS A 495 -10.80 23.52 -4.79
N LYS A 496 -9.53 23.87 -4.56
CA LYS A 496 -8.44 22.90 -4.32
C LYS A 496 -8.59 22.08 -3.04
N SER A 497 -9.45 22.52 -2.12
CA SER A 497 -9.80 21.73 -0.93
C SER A 497 -10.47 20.38 -1.26
N CYS A 498 -11.13 20.26 -2.42
CA CYS A 498 -11.67 18.99 -2.92
C CYS A 498 -10.97 18.55 -4.21
N HIS A 499 -10.58 19.50 -5.06
CA HIS A 499 -9.87 19.26 -6.32
C HIS A 499 -8.35 19.24 -6.11
N THR A 500 -7.88 18.19 -5.45
CA THR A 500 -6.45 17.91 -5.27
C THR A 500 -5.88 17.21 -6.52
N PRO A 501 -4.55 17.14 -6.70
CA PRO A 501 -3.96 16.29 -7.74
C PRO A 501 -4.39 14.81 -7.65
N GLU A 502 -4.76 14.36 -6.45
CA GLU A 502 -5.28 13.01 -6.24
C GLU A 502 -6.74 12.85 -6.70
N HIS A 503 -7.59 13.88 -6.63
CA HIS A 503 -9.01 13.77 -7.02
C HIS A 503 -9.32 14.39 -8.39
N ASP A 504 -8.49 15.32 -8.87
CA ASP A 504 -8.65 16.05 -10.13
C ASP A 504 -7.28 16.57 -10.62
N ASP A 505 -6.45 15.67 -11.14
CA ASP A 505 -5.11 15.95 -11.69
C ASP A 505 -5.08 16.92 -12.88
N HIS A 506 -6.23 17.21 -13.50
CA HIS A 506 -6.38 18.19 -14.58
C HIS A 506 -7.22 19.40 -14.16
N PHE A 507 -7.22 19.73 -12.87
CA PHE A 507 -7.96 20.89 -12.38
C PHE A 507 -7.33 22.20 -12.87
N VAL A 508 -8.02 22.88 -13.78
CA VAL A 508 -7.70 24.25 -14.21
C VAL A 508 -8.76 25.19 -13.66
N PHE A 509 -8.39 26.05 -12.72
CA PHE A 509 -9.33 26.91 -12.01
C PHE A 509 -10.18 27.77 -12.94
N ALA A 510 -9.56 28.45 -13.90
CA ALA A 510 -10.27 29.33 -14.84
C ALA A 510 -11.37 28.59 -15.59
N ASP A 511 -11.07 27.40 -16.12
CA ASP A 511 -12.00 26.59 -16.91
C ASP A 511 -13.15 26.03 -16.08
N LYS A 512 -12.84 25.57 -14.85
CA LYS A 512 -13.85 24.99 -13.96
C LYS A 512 -14.73 26.08 -13.37
N ALA A 513 -14.14 27.18 -12.90
CA ALA A 513 -14.86 28.31 -12.34
C ALA A 513 -15.82 28.93 -13.37
N ALA A 514 -15.43 29.02 -14.65
CA ALA A 514 -16.31 29.51 -15.71
C ALA A 514 -17.59 28.68 -15.87
N LYS A 515 -17.56 27.38 -15.52
CA LYS A 515 -18.72 26.47 -15.62
C LYS A 515 -19.63 26.50 -14.38
N ILE A 516 -19.13 26.96 -13.24
CA ILE A 516 -19.86 26.92 -11.95
C ILE A 516 -20.08 28.30 -11.32
N ARG A 517 -19.55 29.38 -11.92
CA ARG A 517 -19.75 30.74 -11.43
C ARG A 517 -21.22 31.12 -11.61
N CYS A 518 -21.86 31.47 -10.50
CA CYS A 518 -23.26 31.87 -10.50
C CYS A 518 -23.48 33.13 -11.36
N PRO A 519 -24.70 33.31 -11.90
CA PRO A 519 -25.13 34.57 -12.52
C PRO A 519 -24.90 35.75 -11.58
N LYS A 520 -24.47 36.90 -12.14
CA LYS A 520 -24.31 38.12 -11.36
C LYS A 520 -25.65 38.53 -10.76
N ARG A 521 -25.62 38.94 -9.49
CA ARG A 521 -26.76 39.51 -8.79
C ARG A 521 -27.02 40.93 -9.26
#